data_AF-A0A1E7X888-F1
#
_entry.id   AF-A0A1E7X888-F1
#
_cell.length_a   1.000
_cell.length_b   1.000
_cell.length_c   1.000
_cell.angle_alpha   90.00
_cell.angle_beta   90.00
_cell.angle_gamma   90.00
#
_symmetry.space_group_name_H-M   'P 1'
#
loop_
_entity.id
_entity.type
_entity.pdbx_description
1 polymer ?
#
loop_
_entity_poly.entity_id
_entity_poly.type
_entity_poly.pdbx_seq_one_letter_code
_entity_poly.pdbx_strand_id
1 'polypeptide(L)' 'MLDALRRKLKIPEEKFVIEIDTVGNTVSSTIPIAIARARQAGRVKPGDLALLLGFGVGYSWAGTLARL' A
#
# COMPACT_ATOMS: atom_id res chain seq x y z
N MET A 1 0.55 12.78 -5.49
CA MET A 1 1.65 12.36 -4.59
C MET A 1 2.01 10.88 -4.79
N LEU A 2 1.07 9.95 -4.57
CA LEU A 2 1.34 8.51 -4.66
C LEU A 2 1.87 8.06 -6.02
N ASP A 3 1.34 8.58 -7.14
CA ASP A 3 1.86 8.25 -8.48
C ASP A 3 3.29 8.72 -8.72
N ALA A 4 3.65 9.90 -8.22
CA ALA A 4 5.02 10.40 -8.33
C ALA A 4 6.00 9.50 -7.57
N LEU A 5 5.60 9.04 -6.37
CA LEU A 5 6.35 8.08 -5.59
C LEU A 5 6.48 6.73 -6.32
N ARG A 6 5.37 6.19 -6.85
CA ARG A 6 5.36 4.94 -7.64
C ARG A 6 6.33 5.02 -8.81
N ARG A 7 6.29 6.11 -9.59
CA ARG A 7 7.19 6.36 -10.73
C ARG A 7 8.65 6.46 -10.27
N LYS A 8 8.93 7.16 -9.16
CA LYS A 8 10.28 7.29 -8.59
C LYS A 8 10.83 5.94 -8.13
N LEU A 9 9.98 5.09 -7.56
CA LEU A 9 10.31 3.73 -7.12
C LEU A 9 10.30 2.70 -8.27
N LYS A 10 9.92 3.11 -9.49
CA LYS A 10 9.80 2.25 -10.67
C LYS A 10 8.90 1.02 -10.44
N ILE A 11 7.82 1.20 -9.67
CA ILE A 11 6.86 0.13 -9.39
C ILE A 11 5.80 0.11 -10.51
N PRO A 12 5.56 -1.05 -11.15
CA PRO A 12 4.48 -1.20 -12.12
C PRO A 12 3.11 -0.85 -11.49
N GLU A 13 2.21 -0.29 -12.29
CA GLU A 13 0.92 0.21 -11.79
C GLU A 13 0.06 -0.89 -11.19
N GLU A 14 0.06 -2.06 -11.84
CA GLU A 14 -0.64 -3.26 -11.40
C GLU A 14 -0.13 -3.81 -10.05
N LYS A 15 1.11 -3.46 -9.67
CA LYS A 15 1.74 -3.86 -8.40
C LYS A 15 1.63 -2.78 -7.31
N PHE A 16 1.02 -1.63 -7.61
CA PHE A 16 0.86 -0.54 -6.66
C PHE A 16 -0.59 -0.47 -6.20
N VAL A 17 -0.87 -0.97 -4.99
CA VAL A 17 -2.23 -1.02 -4.43
C VAL A 17 -2.59 0.35 -3.86
N ILE A 18 -3.69 0.93 -4.35
CA ILE A 18 -4.29 2.16 -3.86
C ILE A 18 -5.78 1.88 -3.63
N GLU A 19 -6.29 2.22 -2.45
CA GLU A 19 -7.71 2.07 -2.10
C GLU A 19 -8.35 3.41 -1.69
N ILE A 20 -7.60 4.52 -1.73
CA ILE A 20 -8.08 5.83 -1.29
C ILE A 20 -9.25 6.34 -2.14
N ASP A 21 -9.32 5.90 -3.39
CA ASP A 21 -10.40 6.16 -4.34
C ASP A 21 -11.72 5.45 -3.97
N THR A 22 -11.65 4.31 -3.27
CA THR A 22 -12.83 3.52 -2.90
C THR A 22 -13.26 3.66 -1.45
N VAL A 23 -12.32 3.79 -0.49
CA VAL A 23 -12.63 3.89 0.96
C VAL A 23 -12.16 5.18 1.62
N GLY A 24 -11.52 6.08 0.87
CA GLY A 24 -10.95 7.29 1.42
C GLY A 24 -9.75 7.04 2.34
N ASN A 25 -9.36 8.09 3.07
CA ASN A 25 -8.26 8.00 4.03
C ASN A 25 -8.77 7.52 5.40
N THR A 26 -8.50 6.26 5.72
CA THR A 26 -8.90 5.63 6.99
C THR A 26 -7.80 5.66 8.05
N VAL A 27 -6.82 6.57 7.91
CA VAL A 27 -5.68 6.72 8.81
C VAL A 27 -4.92 5.38 8.93
N SER A 28 -4.75 4.85 10.15
CA SER A 28 -3.98 3.64 10.43
C SER A 28 -4.57 2.38 9.80
N SER A 29 -5.86 2.37 9.48
CA SER A 29 -6.54 1.22 8.87
C SER A 29 -6.30 1.11 7.36
N THR A 30 -5.69 2.11 6.72
CA THR A 30 -5.54 2.16 5.26
C THR A 30 -4.72 0.99 4.71
N ILE A 31 -3.59 0.67 5.36
CA ILE A 31 -2.72 -0.45 4.94
C ILE A 31 -3.40 -1.81 5.20
N PRO A 32 -3.97 -2.09 6.39
CA PRO A 32 -4.74 -3.32 6.64
C PRO A 32 -5.88 -3.56 5.64
N ILE A 33 -6.67 -2.52 5.33
CA ILE A 33 -7.78 -2.62 4.38
C ILE A 33 -7.26 -2.97 2.98
N ALA A 34 -6.20 -2.31 2.52
CA ALA A 34 -5.58 -2.59 1.23
C ALA A 34 -5.06 -4.02 1.12
N ILE A 35 -4.41 -4.55 2.17
CA ILE A 35 -3.94 -5.95 2.20
C ILE A 35 -5.13 -6.91 2.15
N ALA A 36 -6.17 -6.68 2.96
CA ALA A 36 -7.34 -7.55 3.01
C ALA A 36 -8.06 -7.62 1.65
N ARG A 37 -8.27 -6.47 1.00
CA ARG A 37 -8.91 -6.40 -0.32
C ARG A 37 -8.03 -6.97 -1.42
N ALA A 38 -6.73 -6.70 -1.41
CA ALA A 38 -5.81 -7.28 -2.38
C ALA A 38 -5.77 -8.82 -2.29
N ARG A 39 -5.86 -9.39 -1.09
CA ARG A 39 -6.01 -10.85 -0.90
C ARG A 39 -7.35 -11.36 -1.41
N GLN A 40 -8.46 -10.69 -1.09
CA GLN A 40 -9.80 -11.07 -1.58
C GLN A 40 -9.89 -11.03 -3.12
N ALA A 41 -9.24 -10.06 -3.75
CA ALA A 41 -9.14 -9.93 -5.20
C ALA A 41 -8.11 -10.86 -5.85
N GLY A 42 -7.41 -11.71 -5.08
CA GLY A 42 -6.38 -12.63 -5.58
C GLY A 42 -5.11 -11.93 -6.11
N ARG A 43 -4.93 -10.64 -5.84
CA ARG A 43 -3.77 -9.83 -6.27
C ARG A 43 -2.52 -10.07 -5.43
N VAL A 44 -2.71 -10.48 -4.17
CA VAL A 44 -1.65 -10.82 -3.21
C VAL A 44 -1.86 -12.23 -2.70
N LYS A 45 -0.80 -13.02 -2.66
CA LYS A 45 -0.79 -14.40 -2.17
C LYS A 45 0.07 -14.53 -0.90
N PRO A 46 -0.20 -15.54 -0.06
CA PRO A 46 0.68 -15.86 1.06
C PRO A 46 2.13 -16.08 0.60
N GLY A 47 3.07 -15.44 1.27
CA GLY A 47 4.51 -15.46 0.98
C GLY A 47 5.00 -14.32 0.09
N ASP A 48 4.12 -13.56 -0.55
CA ASP A 48 4.50 -12.42 -1.40
C ASP A 48 5.24 -11.37 -0.58
N LEU A 49 6.34 -10.85 -1.14
CA LEU A 49 7.09 -9.77 -0.52
C LEU A 49 6.45 -8.43 -0.91
N ALA A 50 5.99 -7.67 0.08
CA ALA A 50 5.38 -6.37 -0.12
C ALA A 50 6.18 -5.26 0.58
N LEU A 51 6.26 -4.11 -0.09
CA LEU A 51 6.65 -2.85 0.53
C LEU A 51 5.40 -2.20 1.14
N LEU A 52 5.38 -2.08 2.46
CA LEU A 52 4.40 -1.29 3.18
C LEU A 52 4.99 0.09 3.44
N LEU A 53 4.27 1.15 3.12
CA LEU A 53 4.73 2.53 3.30
C LEU A 53 3.55 3.40 3.76
N GLY A 54 3.77 4.19 4.81
CA GLY A 54 2.77 5.09 5.36
C GLY A 54 3.34 6.44 5.75
N PHE A 55 2.49 7.45 5.73
CA PHE A 55 2.76 8.81 6.19
C PHE A 55 1.76 9.14 7.32
N GLY A 56 2.27 9.77 8.37
CA GLY A 56 1.48 10.16 9.55
C GLY A 56 1.68 11.62 9.91
N VAL A 57 0.96 12.06 10.94
CA VAL A 57 1.09 13.41 11.49
C VAL A 57 2.52 13.68 11.98
N GLY A 58 2.94 14.94 11.91
CA GLY A 58 4.27 15.36 12.36
C GLY A 58 5.39 15.05 11.35
N TYR A 59 5.10 15.04 10.04
CA TYR A 59 6.06 14.69 8.98
C TYR A 59 6.67 13.28 9.12
N SER A 60 6.01 12.44 9.92
CA SER A 60 6.46 11.08 10.17
C SER A 60 6.12 10.19 8.98
N TRP A 61 7.05 9.33 8.61
CA TRP A 61 6.81 8.28 7.64
C TRP A 61 7.57 7.04 8.04
N ALA A 62 7.05 5.88 7.66
CA ALA A 62 7.70 4.61 7.90
C ALA A 62 7.43 3.67 6.73
N GLY A 63 8.41 2.82 6.45
CA GLY A 63 8.27 1.74 5.48
C GLY A 63 8.94 0.48 5.95
N THR A 64 8.41 -0.66 5.54
CA THR A 64 8.99 -1.97 5.82
C THR A 64 8.73 -2.95 4.68
N LEU A 65 9.64 -3.89 4.49
CA LEU A 65 9.42 -5.06 3.66
C LEU A 65 8.85 -6.17 4.53
N ALA A 66 7.68 -6.67 4.18
CA ALA A 66 7.00 -7.74 4.90
C ALA A 66 6.57 -8.83 3.93
N ARG A 67 6.61 -10.08 4.39
CA ARG A 67 5.91 -11.18 3.71
C ARG A 67 4.44 -11.15 4.13
N LEU A 68 3.56 -11.02 3.14
CA LEU A 68 2.11 -11.06 3.31
C LEU A 68 1.57 -12.49 3.17
#